data_AF-A0A524D374-F1
#
_entry.id   AF-A0A524D374-F1
#
_cell.length_a   1.000
_cell.length_b   1.000
_cell.length_c   1.000
_cell.angle_alpha   90.00
_cell.angle_beta   90.00
_cell.angle_gamma   90.00
#
_symmetry.space_group_name_H-M   'P 1'
#
loop_
_entity.id
_entity.type
_entity.pdbx_description
1 polymer ?
#
loop_
_entity_poly.entity_id
_entity_poly.type
_entity_poly.pdbx_seq_one_letter_code
_entity_poly.pdbx_strand_id
1 'polypeptide(L)'
;MSKKKESTTRETLREQIMGKSAETDFDTSKREVHVMTRLSKQIVEAIDALVTLNVFNSRSEAVAAYVENAIISDVELYESLIKKAKEVSDMRDTAMDSILETLQKGK
;
A
#
# COMPACT_ATOMS: atom_id res chain seq x y z
N MET A 1 36.25 -7.99 -19.45
CA MET A 1 35.05 -7.21 -19.81
C MET A 1 33.79 -8.00 -19.41
N SER A 2 33.40 -8.04 -18.13
CA SER A 2 32.30 -8.94 -17.70
C SER A 2 31.26 -8.34 -16.74
N LYS A 3 31.32 -7.04 -16.41
CA LYS A 3 30.40 -6.43 -15.41
C LYS A 3 29.09 -5.86 -15.98
N LYS A 4 28.90 -5.81 -17.31
CA LYS A 4 27.81 -5.02 -17.93
C LYS A 4 26.52 -5.78 -18.24
N LYS A 5 26.49 -7.13 -18.13
CA LYS A 5 25.30 -7.95 -18.46
C LYS A 5 24.38 -8.25 -17.27
N GLU A 6 24.92 -8.34 -16.05
CA GLU A 6 24.11 -8.61 -14.85
C GLU A 6 23.25 -7.41 -14.43
N SER A 7 23.76 -6.17 -14.60
CA SER A 7 23.04 -4.97 -14.17
C SER A 7 21.74 -4.76 -14.94
N THR A 8 21.77 -4.96 -16.26
CA THR A 8 20.60 -4.77 -17.15
C THR A 8 19.48 -5.76 -16.84
N THR A 9 19.82 -7.00 -16.47
CA THR A 9 18.81 -8.03 -16.14
C THR A 9 18.13 -7.72 -14.81
N ARG A 10 18.87 -7.22 -13.82
CA ARG A 10 18.33 -6.83 -12.51
C ARG A 10 17.42 -5.61 -12.61
N GLU A 11 17.80 -4.62 -13.41
CA GLU A 11 16.98 -3.43 -13.67
C GLU A 11 15.63 -3.82 -14.29
N THR A 12 15.62 -4.72 -15.30
CA THR A 12 14.37 -5.16 -15.93
C THR A 12 13.42 -5.94 -15.00
N LEU A 13 13.95 -6.73 -14.06
CA LEU A 13 13.15 -7.45 -13.08
C LEU A 13 12.54 -6.49 -12.05
N ARG A 14 13.34 -5.51 -11.58
CA ARG A 14 12.86 -4.46 -10.68
C ARG A 14 11.76 -3.65 -11.34
N GLU A 15 11.92 -3.25 -12.60
CA GLU A 15 10.91 -2.53 -13.37
C GLU A 15 9.63 -3.34 -13.61
N GLN A 16 9.76 -4.64 -13.89
CA GLN A 16 8.62 -5.54 -14.05
C GLN A 16 7.84 -5.70 -12.73
N ILE A 17 8.54 -5.78 -11.60
CA ILE A 17 7.91 -5.89 -10.29
C ILE A 17 7.32 -4.56 -9.84
N MET A 18 7.99 -3.42 -10.09
CA MET A 18 7.49 -2.10 -9.71
C MET A 18 6.37 -1.58 -10.61
N GLY A 19 6.09 -2.27 -11.72
CA GLY A 19 4.93 -2.02 -12.58
C GLY A 19 4.83 -0.58 -13.05
N LYS A 20 5.53 -0.20 -14.14
CA LYS A 20 5.42 1.09 -14.85
C LYS A 20 4.87 2.25 -13.97
N SER A 21 5.57 2.57 -12.89
CA SER A 21 5.09 3.51 -11.85
C SER A 21 5.08 4.98 -12.28
N ALA A 22 5.12 5.27 -13.58
CA ALA A 22 5.29 6.63 -14.10
C ALA A 22 3.98 7.36 -14.39
N GLU A 23 2.81 6.70 -14.34
CA GLU A 23 1.55 7.30 -14.86
C GLU A 23 0.38 7.32 -13.87
N THR A 24 0.53 6.83 -12.63
CA THR A 24 -0.55 6.88 -11.63
C THR A 24 -0.36 8.02 -10.64
N ASP A 25 -1.33 8.94 -10.60
CA ASP A 25 -1.44 10.16 -9.77
C ASP A 25 -1.60 9.87 -8.25
N PHE A 26 -0.84 8.91 -7.69
CA PHE A 26 -0.73 8.81 -6.25
C PHE A 26 0.17 9.93 -5.75
N ASP A 27 -0.48 10.95 -5.17
CA ASP A 27 0.15 12.08 -4.50
C ASP A 27 1.08 11.60 -3.35
N THR A 28 2.36 11.43 -3.67
CA THR A 28 3.43 11.03 -2.73
C THR A 28 3.86 12.17 -1.80
N SER A 29 3.25 13.36 -1.89
CA SER A 29 3.64 14.55 -1.10
C SER A 29 3.08 14.57 0.33
N LYS A 30 2.29 13.56 0.73
CA LYS A 30 1.67 13.49 2.05
C LYS A 30 2.50 12.63 3.00
N ARG A 31 2.80 13.21 4.18
CA ARG A 31 3.37 12.60 5.40
C ARG A 31 3.54 11.08 5.33
N GLU A 32 4.78 10.60 5.40
CA GLU A 32 5.09 9.17 5.50
C GLU A 32 4.27 8.54 6.64
N VAL A 33 3.40 7.60 6.31
CA VAL A 33 2.58 6.86 7.28
C VAL A 33 3.24 5.51 7.51
N HIS A 34 3.76 5.30 8.72
CA HIS A 34 4.28 4.00 9.12
C HIS A 34 3.16 3.10 9.62
N VAL A 35 3.04 1.92 9.01
CA VAL A 35 2.10 0.87 9.42
C VAL A 35 2.88 -0.35 9.89
N MET A 36 2.48 -0.90 11.04
CA MET A 36 3.01 -2.16 11.55
C MET A 36 2.01 -3.28 11.24
N THR A 37 2.47 -4.36 10.62
CA THR A 37 1.61 -5.49 10.25
C THR A 37 2.23 -6.83 10.66
N ARG A 38 1.39 -7.86 10.76
CA ARG A 38 1.83 -9.24 10.97
C ARG A 38 1.76 -9.99 9.64
N LEU A 39 2.89 -10.57 9.22
CA LEU A 39 2.99 -11.40 8.04
C LEU A 39 3.31 -12.84 8.44
N SER A 40 2.94 -13.80 7.60
CA SER A 40 3.35 -15.19 7.80
C SER A 40 4.86 -15.32 7.66
N LYS A 41 5.46 -16.28 8.37
CA LYS A 41 6.90 -16.56 8.33
C LYS A 41 7.39 -16.77 6.89
N GLN A 42 6.64 -17.52 6.09
CA GLN A 42 6.96 -17.81 4.68
C GLN A 42 7.05 -16.53 3.83
N ILE A 43 6.15 -15.56 4.06
CA ILE A 43 6.18 -14.28 3.32
C ILE A 43 7.41 -13.47 3.73
N VAL A 44 7.73 -13.42 5.03
CA VAL A 44 8.93 -12.71 5.52
C VAL A 44 10.21 -13.31 4.93
N GLU A 45 10.30 -14.64 4.85
CA GLU A 45 11.44 -15.33 4.24
C GLU A 45 11.57 -15.04 2.73
N ALA A 46 10.45 -14.95 2.01
CA ALA A 46 10.47 -14.55 0.60
C ALA A 46 10.94 -13.10 0.42
N ILE A 47 10.48 -12.18 1.28
CA ILE A 47 10.94 -10.78 1.28
C ILE A 47 12.44 -10.71 1.59
N ASP A 48 12.91 -11.50 2.56
CA ASP A 48 14.34 -11.57 2.91
C ASP A 48 15.21 -12.04 1.77
N ALA A 49 14.75 -13.04 1.01
CA ALA A 49 15.46 -13.49 -0.18
C ALA A 49 15.59 -12.33 -1.20
N LEU A 50 14.52 -11.56 -1.43
CA LEU A 50 14.55 -10.44 -2.38
C LEU A 50 15.49 -9.31 -1.93
N VAL A 51 15.55 -9.00 -0.64
CA VAL A 51 16.52 -8.04 -0.09
C VAL A 51 17.93 -8.58 -0.17
N THR A 52 18.14 -9.84 0.19
CA THR A 52 19.47 -10.49 0.15
C THR A 52 20.04 -10.54 -1.27
N LEU A 53 19.17 -10.74 -2.26
CA LEU A 53 19.53 -10.73 -3.68
C LEU A 53 19.70 -9.31 -4.25
N ASN A 54 19.59 -8.27 -3.42
CA ASN A 54 19.63 -6.85 -3.79
C ASN A 54 18.60 -6.48 -4.88
N VAL A 55 17.43 -7.13 -4.87
CA VAL A 55 16.27 -6.71 -5.68
C VAL A 55 15.64 -5.47 -5.06
N PHE A 56 15.59 -5.42 -3.73
CA PHE A 56 15.16 -4.27 -2.93
C PHE A 56 16.24 -3.90 -1.91
N ASN A 57 16.34 -2.62 -1.57
CA ASN A 57 17.30 -2.12 -0.58
C ASN A 57 16.86 -2.41 0.86
N SER A 58 15.57 -2.63 1.09
CA SER A 58 15.02 -2.95 2.41
C SER A 58 13.73 -3.77 2.32
N ARG A 59 13.36 -4.41 3.45
CA ARG A 59 12.08 -5.13 3.58
C ARG A 59 10.89 -4.18 3.39
N SER A 60 10.98 -2.96 3.92
CA SER A 60 9.92 -1.96 3.81
C SER A 60 9.70 -1.52 2.36
N GLU A 61 10.79 -1.34 1.58
CA GLU A 61 10.70 -1.05 0.14
C GLU A 61 10.02 -2.20 -0.62
N ALA A 62 10.41 -3.45 -0.34
CA ALA A 62 9.80 -4.62 -0.96
C ALA A 62 8.30 -4.71 -0.67
N VAL A 63 7.90 -4.53 0.59
CA VAL A 63 6.49 -4.56 1.00
C VAL A 63 5.71 -3.41 0.35
N ALA A 64 6.26 -2.20 0.35
CA ALA A 64 5.62 -1.04 -0.28
C ALA A 64 5.39 -1.29 -1.77
N ALA A 65 6.41 -1.76 -2.49
CA ALA A 65 6.29 -2.07 -3.92
C ALA A 65 5.20 -3.13 -4.18
N TYR A 66 5.17 -4.25 -3.45
CA TYR A 66 4.13 -5.26 -3.65
C TYR A 66 2.71 -4.75 -3.36
N VAL A 67 2.55 -3.94 -2.30
CA VAL A 67 1.25 -3.34 -1.94
C VAL A 67 0.81 -2.33 -2.98
N GLU A 68 1.71 -1.45 -3.41
CA GLU A 68 1.43 -0.45 -4.45
C GLU A 68 1.00 -1.12 -5.75
N ASN A 69 1.71 -2.16 -6.20
CA ASN A 69 1.31 -2.88 -7.42
C ASN A 69 -0.06 -3.56 -7.30
N ALA A 70 -0.37 -4.14 -6.14
CA ALA A 70 -1.67 -4.75 -5.89
C ALA A 70 -2.82 -3.72 -5.88
N ILE A 71 -2.52 -2.47 -5.51
CA ILE A 71 -3.49 -1.37 -5.54
C ILE A 71 -3.59 -0.81 -6.97
N ILE A 72 -2.46 -0.60 -7.65
CA ILE A 72 -2.38 -0.05 -9.01
C ILE A 72 -3.05 -0.96 -10.02
N SER A 73 -3.04 -2.28 -9.82
CA SER A 73 -3.73 -3.20 -10.72
C SER A 73 -5.24 -2.94 -10.81
N ASP A 74 -5.86 -2.28 -9.81
CA ASP A 74 -7.30 -1.99 -9.75
C ASP A 74 -7.60 -0.61 -9.12
N VAL A 75 -6.90 0.45 -9.53
CA VAL A 75 -7.02 1.81 -8.94
C VAL A 75 -8.47 2.26 -8.78
N GLU A 76 -9.28 2.16 -9.84
CA GLU A 76 -10.68 2.63 -9.84
C GLU A 76 -11.54 1.91 -8.79
N LEU A 77 -11.29 0.61 -8.56
CA LEU A 77 -11.98 -0.17 -7.54
C LEU A 77 -11.61 0.33 -6.14
N TYR A 78 -10.32 0.55 -5.89
CA TYR A 78 -9.84 1.02 -4.60
C TYR A 78 -10.31 2.45 -4.29
N GLU A 79 -10.31 3.36 -5.26
CA GLU A 79 -10.87 4.70 -5.09
C GLU A 79 -12.36 4.66 -4.73
N SER A 80 -13.14 3.85 -5.46
CA SER A 80 -14.56 3.61 -5.18
C SER A 80 -14.78 3.02 -3.77
N LEU A 81 -13.93 2.08 -3.36
CA LEU A 81 -13.99 1.47 -2.03
C LEU A 81 -13.68 2.48 -0.93
N ILE A 82 -12.65 3.32 -1.09
CA ILE A 82 -12.30 4.39 -0.14
C ILE A 82 -13.48 5.36 0.01
N LYS A 83 -14.11 5.76 -1.09
CA LYS A 83 -15.29 6.64 -1.06
C LYS A 83 -16.44 6.01 -0.27
N LYS A 84 -16.78 4.74 -0.57
CA LYS A 84 -17.84 4.02 0.15
C LYS A 84 -17.54 3.83 1.63
N ALA A 85 -16.29 3.52 1.99
CA ALA A 85 -15.88 3.38 3.38
C ALA A 85 -16.05 4.70 4.15
N LYS A 86 -15.77 5.83 3.50
CA LYS A 86 -15.99 7.16 4.08
C LYS A 86 -17.48 7.43 4.30
N GLU A 87 -18.32 7.18 3.31
CA GLU A 87 -19.78 7.32 3.44
C GLU A 87 -20.33 6.48 4.61
N VAL A 88 -19.84 5.25 4.79
CA VAL A 88 -20.21 4.40 5.94
C VAL A 88 -19.78 5.00 7.27
N SER A 89 -18.57 5.55 7.35
CA SER A 89 -18.10 6.22 8.58
C SER A 89 -18.97 7.43 8.91
N ASP A 90 -19.24 8.29 7.92
CA ASP A 90 -20.03 9.51 8.10
C ASP A 90 -21.47 9.17 8.57
N MET A 91 -22.07 8.12 7.99
CA MET A 91 -23.38 7.61 8.42
C MET A 91 -23.36 7.09 9.86
N ARG A 92 -22.32 6.34 10.24
CA ARG A 92 -22.17 5.82 11.61
C ARG A 92 -22.03 6.96 12.61
N ASP A 93 -21.23 7.97 12.27
CA ASP A 93 -20.98 9.11 13.16
C ASP A 93 -22.27 9.93 13.33
N THR A 94 -23.02 10.17 12.24
CA THR A 94 -24.35 10.83 12.29
C THR A 94 -25.35 10.05 13.17
N ALA A 95 -25.34 8.72 13.09
CA ALA A 95 -26.19 7.89 13.92
C ALA A 95 -25.82 8.00 15.41
N MET A 96 -24.51 8.05 15.73
CA MET A 96 -24.05 8.25 17.11
C MET A 96 -24.41 9.63 17.65
N ASP A 97 -24.27 10.68 16.86
CA ASP A 97 -24.67 12.04 17.25
C ASP A 97 -26.17 12.09 17.58
N SER A 98 -27.00 11.44 16.76
CA SER A 98 -28.45 11.34 16.98
C SER A 98 -28.81 10.62 18.30
N ILE A 99 -28.06 9.56 18.64
CA ILE A 99 -28.22 8.84 19.92
C ILE A 99 -27.83 9.75 21.09
N LEU A 100 -26.68 10.42 20.99
CA LEU A 100 -26.18 11.33 22.02
C LEU A 100 -27.16 12.48 22.28
N GLU A 101 -27.72 13.08 21.23
CA GLU A 101 -28.74 14.12 21.35
C GLU A 101 -30.00 13.62 22.07
N THR A 102 -30.47 12.41 21.74
CA THR A 102 -31.67 11.83 22.34
C THR A 102 -31.45 11.54 23.83
N LEU A 103 -30.27 11.03 24.19
CA LEU A 103 -29.90 10.78 25.58
C LEU A 103 -29.71 12.07 26.41
N GLN A 104 -29.33 13.17 25.76
CA GLN A 104 -29.20 14.48 26.42
C GLN A 104 -30.56 15.19 26.60
N LYS A 105 -31.49 15.05 25.65
CA LYS A 105 -32.86 15.61 25.73
C LYS A 105 -33.79 14.87 26.70
N GLY A 106 -33.45 13.63 27.08
CA GLY A 106 -34.19 12.80 28.04
C GLY A 106 -33.80 12.98 29.51
N LYS A 107 -32.95 13.95 29.84
CA LYS A 107 -32.64 14.43 31.20
C LYS A 107 -33.27 15.79 31.44
#